data_AF-A0A6S6P6C9-F1
#
_entry.id   AF-A0A6S6P6C9-F1
#
_cell.length_a   1.000
_cell.length_b   1.000
_cell.length_c   1.000
_cell.angle_alpha   90.00
_cell.angle_beta   90.00
_cell.angle_gamma   90.00
#
_symmetry.space_group_name_H-M   'P 1'
#
loop_
_entity.id
_entity.type
_entity.pdbx_description
1 polymer ?
#
loop_
_entity_poly.entity_id
_entity_poly.type
_entity_poly.pdbx_seq_one_letter_code
_entity_poly.pdbx_strand_id
1 'polypeptide(L)'
;MPLILYAFRCEAGCGTTQRMYSMHSRPDVVDCPDCAGPARRMMAAPNLGGTGGAAMALQDATRATADRPAVVTAPPPGTGRRPVSANPLHRKLPRP
;
A
#
# COMPACT_ATOMS: atom_id res chain seq x y z
N MET A 1 -4.44 -29.72 6.22
CA MET A 1 -3.71 -28.47 5.94
C MET A 1 -4.42 -27.74 4.80
N PRO A 2 -4.68 -26.43 4.91
CA PRO A 2 -5.35 -25.69 3.85
C PRO A 2 -4.48 -25.64 2.58
N LEU A 3 -5.12 -25.82 1.43
CA LEU A 3 -4.52 -25.63 0.12
C LEU A 3 -4.77 -24.19 -0.35
N ILE A 4 -3.74 -23.58 -0.92
CA ILE A 4 -3.77 -22.20 -1.40
C ILE A 4 -3.46 -22.22 -2.90
N LEU A 5 -4.15 -21.39 -3.66
CA LEU A 5 -3.92 -21.23 -5.09
C LEU A 5 -2.70 -20.34 -5.33
N TYR A 6 -1.69 -20.89 -6.00
CA TYR A 6 -0.50 -20.17 -6.42
C TYR A 6 -0.48 -20.05 -7.94
N ALA A 7 0.01 -18.92 -8.45
CA ALA A 7 0.20 -18.69 -9.88
C ALA A 7 1.70 -18.75 -10.22
N PHE A 8 2.03 -19.35 -11.36
CA PHE A 8 3.39 -19.53 -11.86
C PHE A 8 3.46 -19.03 -13.30
N ARG A 9 4.54 -18.36 -13.68
CA ARG A 9 4.76 -17.86 -15.05
C ARG A 9 5.89 -18.63 -15.71
N CYS A 10 5.61 -19.16 -16.89
CA CYS A 10 6.61 -19.84 -17.71
C CYS A 10 7.66 -18.82 -18.19
N GLU A 11 8.93 -19.16 -18.04
CA GLU A 11 10.04 -18.34 -18.53
C GLU A 11 10.12 -18.32 -20.05
N ALA A 12 9.70 -19.40 -20.72
CA ALA A 12 9.67 -19.51 -22.18
C ALA A 12 8.48 -18.74 -22.83
N GLY A 13 7.60 -18.13 -22.04
CA GLY A 13 6.54 -17.27 -22.56
C GLY A 13 5.19 -17.96 -22.86
N CYS A 14 5.01 -19.24 -22.49
CA CYS A 14 3.73 -19.96 -22.69
C CYS A 14 2.55 -19.35 -21.91
N GLY A 15 2.82 -18.52 -20.90
CA GLY A 15 1.82 -17.84 -20.09
C GLY A 15 1.91 -18.17 -18.61
N THR A 16 0.76 -18.17 -17.95
CA THR A 16 0.63 -18.38 -16.49
C THR A 16 -0.20 -19.61 -16.18
N THR A 17 0.27 -20.43 -15.24
CA THR A 17 -0.44 -21.62 -14.77
C THR A 17 -0.76 -21.49 -13.27
N GLN A 18 -1.86 -22.10 -12.83
CA GLN A 18 -2.28 -22.08 -11.43
C GLN A 18 -2.24 -23.49 -10.83
N ARG A 19 -1.72 -23.61 -9.60
CA ARG A 19 -1.59 -24.88 -8.86
C ARG A 19 -1.89 -24.68 -7.38
N MET A 20 -2.47 -25.70 -6.76
CA MET A 20 -2.76 -25.71 -5.33
C MET A 20 -1.60 -26.34 -4.56
N TYR A 21 -1.08 -25.62 -3.57
CA TYR A 21 -0.08 -26.15 -2.65
C TYR A 21 -0.44 -25.79 -1.21
N SER A 22 0.09 -26.56 -0.26
CA SER A 22 0.05 -26.12 1.14
C SER A 22 1.00 -24.94 1.32
N MET A 23 0.72 -24.09 2.31
CA MET A 23 1.59 -22.97 2.63
C MET A 23 3.03 -23.41 2.97
N HIS A 24 3.22 -24.63 3.50
CA HIS A 24 4.52 -25.13 3.93
C HIS A 24 5.29 -25.85 2.81
N SER A 25 4.59 -26.44 1.83
CA SER A 25 5.18 -27.34 0.82
C SER A 25 5.10 -26.76 -0.61
N ARG A 26 5.07 -25.43 -0.72
CA ARG A 26 4.95 -24.73 -2.01
C ARG A 26 6.34 -24.55 -2.66
N PRO A 27 6.54 -25.01 -3.91
CA PRO A 27 7.80 -24.79 -4.62
C PRO A 27 7.88 -23.37 -5.20
N ASP A 28 9.10 -22.89 -5.46
CA ASP A 28 9.34 -21.62 -6.16
C ASP A 28 9.36 -21.78 -7.68
N VAL A 29 9.57 -23.00 -8.18
CA VAL A 29 9.57 -23.33 -9.61
C VAL A 29 8.78 -24.63 -9.82
N VAL A 30 7.98 -24.68 -10.88
CA VAL A 30 7.28 -25.87 -11.35
C VAL A 30 7.50 -26.05 -12.84
N ASP A 31 7.23 -27.24 -13.36
CA ASP A 31 7.29 -27.48 -14.80
C ASP A 31 6.06 -26.88 -15.49
N CYS A 32 6.30 -26.16 -16.59
CA CYS A 32 5.24 -25.62 -17.42
C CYS A 32 4.48 -26.77 -18.10
N PRO A 33 3.14 -26.81 -18.03
CA PRO A 33 2.36 -27.87 -18.65
C PRO A 33 2.46 -27.89 -20.19
N ASP A 34 2.85 -26.77 -20.82
CA ASP A 34 2.85 -26.63 -22.28
C ASP A 34 4.23 -26.95 -22.90
N CYS A 35 5.33 -26.58 -22.24
CA CYS A 35 6.68 -26.73 -22.79
C CYS A 35 7.65 -27.51 -21.91
N ALA A 36 7.21 -27.97 -20.73
CA ALA A 36 8.04 -28.60 -19.69
C ALA A 36 9.24 -27.74 -19.20
N GLY A 37 9.32 -26.47 -19.62
CA GLY A 37 10.32 -25.53 -19.14
C GLY A 37 9.99 -24.98 -17.75
N PRO A 38 10.94 -24.27 -17.12
CA PRO A 38 10.76 -23.72 -15.78
C PRO A 38 9.67 -22.63 -15.74
N ALA A 39 8.75 -22.75 -14.80
CA ALA A 39 7.76 -21.74 -14.48
C ALA A 39 7.92 -21.26 -13.04
N ARG A 40 8.29 -19.98 -12.86
CA ARG A 40 8.52 -19.38 -11.54
C ARG A 40 7.23 -18.95 -10.87
N ARG A 41 7.17 -19.14 -9.55
CA ARG A 41 6.08 -18.66 -8.71
C ARG A 41 6.01 -17.14 -8.77
N MET A 42 4.84 -16.63 -9.12
CA MET A 42 4.56 -15.20 -9.05
C MET A 42 4.08 -14.84 -7.65
N MET A 43 4.38 -13.60 -7.25
CA MET A 43 3.56 -12.96 -6.22
C MET A 43 2.18 -12.77 -6.84
N ALA A 44 1.20 -13.55 -6.38
CA ALA A 44 -0.19 -13.37 -6.81
C ALA A 44 -0.56 -11.90 -6.60
N ALA A 45 -1.30 -11.32 -7.53
CA ALA A 45 -1.71 -9.93 -7.43
C ALA A 45 -2.33 -9.73 -6.03
N PRO A 46 -1.75 -8.86 -5.19
CA PRO A 46 -2.46 -8.44 -4.00
C PRO A 46 -3.81 -7.89 -4.48
N ASN A 47 -4.87 -8.06 -3.69
CA ASN A 47 -6.19 -7.59 -4.09
C ASN A 47 -6.25 -6.05 -4.11
N LEU A 48 -5.59 -5.44 -5.11
CA LEU A 48 -5.46 -4.00 -5.31
C LEU A 48 -6.82 -3.37 -5.69
N GLY A 49 -7.79 -4.17 -6.11
CA GLY A 49 -9.16 -3.69 -6.36
C GLY A 49 -9.89 -3.21 -5.10
N GLY A 50 -9.45 -3.63 -3.91
CA GLY A 50 -9.99 -3.15 -2.64
C GLY A 50 -9.47 -1.78 -2.19
N THR A 51 -8.48 -1.20 -2.89
CA THR A 51 -7.78 0.00 -2.41
C THR A 51 -8.39 1.32 -2.87
N GLY A 52 -9.54 1.34 -3.56
CA GLY A 52 -10.24 2.57 -3.98
C GLY A 52 -10.73 3.50 -2.86
N GLY A 53 -10.25 3.32 -1.63
CA GLY A 53 -10.52 4.17 -0.48
C GLY A 53 -9.46 5.27 -0.27
N ALA A 54 -9.51 5.89 0.92
CA ALA A 54 -8.70 7.05 1.27
C ALA A 54 -7.18 6.87 1.06
N ALA A 55 -6.66 5.65 1.23
CA ALA A 55 -5.24 5.37 1.05
C ALA A 55 -4.76 5.59 -0.40
N MET A 56 -5.54 5.17 -1.39
CA MET A 56 -5.19 5.37 -2.81
C MET A 56 -5.41 6.82 -3.23
N ALA A 57 -6.49 7.45 -2.75
CA ALA A 57 -6.71 8.88 -2.95
C ALA A 57 -5.56 9.74 -2.41
N LEU A 58 -4.96 9.37 -1.27
CA LEU A 58 -3.78 10.05 -0.71
C LEU A 58 -2.53 9.89 -1.59
N GLN A 59 -2.32 8.71 -2.17
CA GLN A 59 -1.21 8.49 -3.11
C GLN A 59 -1.37 9.35 -4.37
N ASP A 60 -2.57 9.40 -4.92
CA ASP A 60 -2.88 10.22 -6.11
C ASP A 60 -2.73 11.71 -5.81
N ALA A 61 -3.24 12.18 -4.66
CA ALA A 61 -3.06 13.56 -4.22
C ALA A 61 -1.58 13.92 -4.06
N THR A 62 -0.78 13.01 -3.51
CA THR A 62 0.68 13.21 -3.35
C THR A 62 1.37 13.32 -4.70
N ARG A 63 1.08 12.39 -5.63
CA ARG A 63 1.60 12.44 -7.01
C ARG A 63 1.22 13.75 -7.72
N ALA A 64 -0.01 14.21 -7.54
CA ALA A 64 -0.50 15.44 -8.18
C ALA A 64 0.25 16.71 -7.72
N THR A 65 0.90 16.70 -6.55
CA THR A 65 1.64 17.88 -6.08
C THR A 65 2.87 18.22 -6.93
N ALA A 66 3.41 17.27 -7.69
CA ALA A 66 4.54 17.50 -8.58
C ALA A 66 4.20 18.48 -9.72
N ASP A 67 3.01 18.33 -10.31
CA ASP A 67 2.59 19.14 -11.47
C ASP A 67 1.50 20.16 -11.13
N ARG A 68 0.67 19.89 -10.11
CA ARG A 68 -0.48 20.70 -9.70
C ARG A 68 -0.56 20.83 -8.17
N PRO A 69 0.42 21.48 -7.53
CA PRO A 69 0.37 21.69 -6.09
C PRO A 69 -0.84 22.55 -5.71
N ALA A 70 -1.53 22.17 -4.63
CA ALA A 70 -2.60 22.98 -4.06
C ALA A 70 -2.00 24.18 -3.31
N VAL A 71 -1.78 25.28 -4.05
CA VAL A 71 -1.30 26.54 -3.48
C VAL A 71 -2.43 27.18 -2.68
N VAL A 72 -2.25 27.32 -1.37
CA VAL A 72 -3.19 28.00 -0.47
C VAL A 72 -2.74 29.43 -0.21
N THR A 73 -3.66 30.39 -0.31
CA THR A 73 -3.38 31.82 -0.07
C THR A 73 -3.41 32.20 1.41
N ALA A 74 -3.99 31.33 2.24
CA ALA A 74 -4.00 31.44 3.69
C ALA A 74 -4.06 30.03 4.32
N PRO A 75 -3.54 29.85 5.54
CA PRO A 75 -3.78 28.63 6.30
C PRO A 75 -5.29 28.35 6.42
N PRO A 76 -5.70 27.07 6.47
CA PRO A 76 -7.09 26.75 6.75
C PRO A 76 -7.54 27.43 8.05
N PRO A 77 -8.82 27.86 8.15
CA PRO A 77 -9.31 28.52 9.35
C PRO A 77 -9.00 27.65 10.56
N GLY A 78 -8.30 28.23 11.53
CA GLY A 78 -7.82 27.48 12.70
C GLY A 78 -8.99 26.78 13.39
N THR A 79 -8.80 25.50 13.70
CA THR A 79 -9.70 24.78 14.61
C THR A 79 -9.80 25.60 15.90
N GLY A 80 -11.02 25.85 16.39
CA GLY A 80 -11.39 26.91 17.33
C GLY A 80 -10.43 27.27 18.47
N ARG A 81 -10.65 28.47 19.05
CA ARG A 81 -9.86 29.07 20.13
C ARG A 81 -9.45 28.02 21.18
N ARG A 82 -8.14 27.75 21.29
CA ARG A 82 -7.61 26.89 22.36
C ARG A 82 -7.93 27.52 23.71
N PRO A 83 -8.40 26.75 24.71
CA PRO A 83 -8.64 27.29 26.05
C PRO A 83 -7.32 27.83 26.61
N VAL A 84 -7.32 29.10 26.98
CA VAL A 84 -6.18 29.77 27.62
C VAL A 84 -6.37 29.68 29.13
N SER A 85 -5.37 29.15 29.84
CA SER A 85 -5.38 29.12 31.29
C SER A 85 -5.20 30.55 31.84
N ALA A 86 -6.14 30.98 32.69
CA ALA A 86 -6.11 32.27 33.39
C ALA A 86 -5.41 32.18 34.76
N ASN A 87 -4.57 31.17 34.98
CA ASN A 87 -3.92 30.96 36.27
C ASN A 87 -2.94 32.12 36.58
N PRO A 88 -3.13 32.88 37.68
CA PRO A 88 -2.28 34.01 38.02
C PRO A 88 -0.81 33.62 38.28
N LEU A 89 -0.54 32.36 38.62
CA LEU A 89 0.83 31.84 38.83
C LEU A 89 1.68 31.86 37.55
N HIS A 90 1.07 31.94 36.36
CA HIS A 90 1.81 32.06 35.10
C HIS A 90 2.70 33.30 35.04
N ARG A 91 2.41 34.35 35.81
CA ARG A 91 3.24 35.55 35.91
C ARG A 91 4.63 35.29 36.50
N LYS A 92 4.81 34.17 37.21
CA LYS A 92 6.06 33.78 37.86
C LYS A 92 6.96 32.93 36.95
N LEU A 93 6.47 32.50 35.78
CA LEU A 93 7.27 31.72 34.85
C LEU A 93 8.37 32.61 34.22
N PRO A 94 9.56 32.05 33.93
CA PRO A 94 10.59 32.75 33.16
C PRO A 94 10.00 33.17 31.82
N ARG A 95 10.20 34.44 31.44
CA ARG A 95 9.76 34.92 30.12
C ARG A 95 10.80 34.50 29.08
N PRO A 96 10.38 33.91 27.95
CA PRO A 96 11.27 33.66 26.82
C PRO A 96 11.77 34.95 26.19
#